data_AF-X1J762-F1
#
_entry.id   AF-X1J762-F1
#
_cell.length_a   1.000
_cell.length_b   1.000
_cell.length_c   1.000
_cell.angle_alpha   90.00
_cell.angle_beta   90.00
_cell.angle_gamma   90.00
#
_symmetry.space_group_name_H-M   'P 1'
#
loop_
_entity.id
_entity.type
_entity.pdbx_description
1 polymer ?
#
loop_
_entity_poly.entity_id
_entity_poly.type
_entity_poly.pdbx_seq_one_letter_code
_entity_poly.pdbx_strand_id
1 'polypeptide(L)'
;NKRKKASKDLKVERKNDYFLVSSSKPGKYYKIDINIPQCECMDFLRRAGKLKLECKHIMAVRAFLQEVKRKRETNNRPKMKILILSKMVKPQVWEKTFNELNEKAKLNLEFIIPEINEKETIKKHLKEVEVVIGGTFSKGDLEQTKKLKLIQIPFAGVDKLDFDLYKDRQGIYICNIHANRNAVAEHAFALILALTKNIVTNDRDLRLGRWHGFSTKEPTIQLQGKSLGIIGLGSIGWEIAKIGHTLGMKVFALKRKIEEKDLEKKN
;
A
#
# COMPACT_ATOMS: atom_id res chain seq x y z
N ASN A 1 -16.40 20.25 -19.22
CA ASN A 1 -17.80 20.60 -19.57
C ASN A 1 -18.62 20.77 -18.29
N LYS A 2 -19.25 21.94 -18.06
CA LYS A 2 -20.05 22.26 -16.86
C LYS A 2 -21.20 21.26 -16.61
N ARG A 3 -21.82 20.71 -17.67
CA ARG A 3 -22.91 19.72 -17.55
C ARG A 3 -22.43 18.39 -16.96
N LYS A 4 -21.24 17.92 -17.36
CA LYS A 4 -20.59 16.71 -16.82
C LYS A 4 -20.21 16.83 -15.34
N LYS A 5 -19.89 18.04 -14.88
CA LYS A 5 -19.60 18.28 -13.45
C LYS A 5 -20.89 18.22 -12.65
N ALA A 6 -21.93 18.92 -13.11
CA ALA A 6 -23.24 18.95 -12.46
C ALA A 6 -24.01 17.61 -12.51
N SER A 7 -23.63 16.68 -13.39
CA SER A 7 -24.25 15.35 -13.45
C SER A 7 -23.80 14.42 -12.33
N LYS A 8 -22.66 14.69 -11.68
CA LYS A 8 -22.11 13.84 -10.62
C LYS A 8 -22.92 13.89 -9.32
N ASP A 9 -23.62 15.00 -9.08
CA ASP A 9 -24.40 15.23 -7.86
C ASP A 9 -25.85 14.72 -7.96
N LEU A 10 -26.17 14.00 -9.04
CA LEU A 10 -27.50 13.47 -9.31
C LEU A 10 -27.57 12.00 -8.89
N LYS A 11 -28.67 11.62 -8.23
CA LYS A 11 -28.97 10.21 -7.96
C LYS A 11 -29.77 9.64 -9.13
N VAL A 12 -29.38 8.46 -9.59
CA VAL A 12 -30.05 7.73 -10.67
C VAL A 12 -30.60 6.43 -10.11
N GLU A 13 -31.90 6.21 -10.28
CA GLU A 13 -32.58 4.97 -9.93
C GLU A 13 -33.16 4.34 -11.21
N ARG A 14 -32.96 3.03 -11.38
CA ARG A 14 -33.52 2.28 -12.51
C ARG A 14 -34.94 1.83 -12.17
N LYS A 15 -35.91 2.17 -13.02
CA LYS A 15 -37.26 1.58 -13.05
C LYS A 15 -37.36 0.63 -14.25
N ASN A 16 -38.49 -0.07 -14.39
CA ASN A 16 -38.67 -1.09 -15.43
C ASN A 16 -38.39 -0.52 -16.83
N ASP A 17 -39.01 0.62 -17.18
CA ASP A 17 -38.96 1.17 -18.55
C ASP A 17 -38.22 2.51 -18.66
N TYR A 18 -37.73 3.08 -17.55
CA TYR A 18 -37.06 4.39 -17.54
C TYR A 18 -36.10 4.55 -16.35
N PHE A 19 -35.30 5.61 -16.37
CA PHE A 19 -34.45 6.02 -15.27
C PHE A 19 -35.04 7.25 -14.57
N LEU A 20 -35.11 7.20 -13.25
CA LEU A 20 -35.50 8.32 -12.41
C LEU A 20 -34.24 9.03 -11.94
N VAL A 21 -34.11 10.31 -12.29
CA VAL A 21 -32.97 11.14 -11.87
C VAL A 21 -33.43 12.21 -10.91
N SER A 22 -32.90 12.20 -9.68
CA SER A 22 -33.21 13.18 -8.65
C SER A 22 -32.00 14.07 -8.34
N SER A 23 -32.29 15.33 -8.00
CA SER A 23 -31.28 16.27 -7.50
C SER A 23 -31.24 16.26 -5.98
N SER A 24 -30.17 16.80 -5.40
CA SER A 24 -30.04 17.06 -3.97
C SER A 24 -31.08 18.04 -3.40
N LYS A 25 -31.80 18.80 -4.24
CA LYS A 25 -32.93 19.63 -3.82
C LYS A 25 -34.22 18.77 -3.74
N PRO A 26 -34.99 18.83 -2.63
CA PRO A 26 -36.23 18.07 -2.48
C PRO A 26 -37.23 18.35 -3.60
N GLY A 27 -37.94 17.31 -4.06
CA GLY A 27 -39.14 17.44 -4.88
C GLY A 27 -38.97 17.56 -6.40
N LYS A 28 -37.74 17.49 -6.96
CA LYS A 28 -37.53 17.47 -8.42
C LYS A 28 -36.97 16.14 -8.91
N TYR A 29 -37.77 15.48 -9.75
CA TYR A 29 -37.43 14.21 -10.40
C TYR A 29 -37.58 14.35 -11.91
N TYR A 30 -36.69 13.71 -12.65
CA TYR A 30 -36.71 13.70 -14.11
C TYR A 30 -36.73 12.26 -14.61
N LYS A 31 -37.69 11.95 -15.48
CA LYS A 31 -37.75 10.66 -16.18
C LYS A 31 -36.88 10.73 -17.42
N ILE A 32 -36.10 9.67 -17.65
CA ILE A 32 -35.21 9.56 -18.80
C ILE A 32 -35.29 8.16 -19.34
N ASP A 33 -35.70 8.04 -20.59
CA ASP A 33 -35.48 6.84 -21.38
C ASP A 33 -34.07 6.92 -21.99
N ILE A 34 -33.29 5.84 -21.93
CA ILE A 34 -31.97 5.79 -22.57
C ILE A 34 -32.09 5.56 -24.08
N ASN A 35 -33.18 4.92 -24.52
CA ASN A 35 -33.42 4.58 -25.92
C ASN A 35 -33.96 5.78 -26.72
N ILE A 36 -34.46 6.80 -26.03
CA ILE A 36 -34.92 8.07 -26.61
C ILE A 36 -34.15 9.18 -25.90
N PRO A 37 -33.24 9.92 -26.56
CA PRO A 37 -32.34 10.88 -25.90
C PRO A 37 -33.06 12.17 -25.52
N GLN A 38 -34.17 12.06 -24.77
CA GLN A 38 -35.04 13.15 -24.36
C GLN A 38 -35.05 13.27 -22.84
N CYS A 39 -35.25 14.50 -22.37
CA CYS A 39 -35.38 14.79 -20.96
C CYS A 39 -36.36 15.96 -20.78
N GLU A 40 -37.22 15.88 -19.78
CA GLU A 40 -38.22 16.91 -19.48
C GLU A 40 -37.63 18.13 -18.76
N CYS A 41 -36.31 18.19 -18.59
CA CYS A 41 -35.69 19.29 -17.88
C CYS A 41 -35.62 20.57 -18.73
N MET A 42 -35.73 21.72 -18.07
CA MET A 42 -35.70 23.02 -18.75
C MET A 42 -34.41 23.26 -19.54
N ASP A 43 -33.25 22.76 -19.10
CA ASP A 43 -32.00 22.84 -19.89
C ASP A 43 -32.12 22.07 -21.20
N PHE A 44 -32.75 20.89 -21.17
CA PHE A 44 -32.97 20.09 -22.38
C PHE A 44 -33.96 20.77 -23.33
N LEU A 45 -35.15 21.12 -22.83
CA LEU A 45 -36.22 21.72 -23.64
C LEU A 45 -35.81 23.07 -24.26
N ARG A 46 -35.07 23.91 -23.52
CA ARG A 46 -34.71 25.26 -24.01
C ARG A 46 -33.41 25.32 -24.79
N ARG A 47 -32.44 24.46 -24.49
CA ARG A 47 -31.05 24.62 -24.98
C ARG A 47 -30.44 23.32 -25.50
N ALA A 48 -30.32 22.31 -24.66
CA ALA A 48 -29.55 21.11 -24.99
C ALA A 48 -30.19 20.35 -26.17
N GLY A 49 -31.52 20.15 -26.17
CA GLY A 49 -32.23 19.49 -27.26
C GLY A 49 -32.08 20.23 -28.60
N LYS A 50 -32.27 21.55 -28.62
CA LYS A 50 -32.11 22.38 -29.83
C LYS A 50 -30.69 22.32 -30.41
N LEU A 51 -29.68 22.24 -29.55
CA LEU A 51 -28.26 22.19 -29.93
C LEU A 51 -27.75 20.76 -30.12
N LYS A 52 -28.61 19.73 -30.10
CA LYS A 52 -28.22 18.30 -30.14
C LYS A 52 -27.17 17.93 -29.06
N LEU A 53 -27.23 18.57 -27.91
CA LEU A 53 -26.39 18.33 -26.74
C LEU A 53 -27.15 17.55 -25.66
N GLU A 54 -26.40 16.80 -24.85
CA GLU A 54 -26.99 16.12 -23.68
C GLU A 54 -27.16 17.09 -22.50
N CYS A 55 -28.28 16.97 -21.80
CA CYS A 55 -28.46 17.63 -20.52
C CYS A 55 -27.71 16.85 -19.42
N LYS A 56 -27.50 17.48 -18.26
CA LYS A 56 -26.81 16.83 -17.12
C LYS A 56 -27.47 15.53 -16.64
N HIS A 57 -28.79 15.37 -16.81
CA HIS A 57 -29.49 14.18 -16.34
C HIS A 57 -29.26 12.97 -17.27
N ILE A 58 -29.27 13.17 -18.60
CA ILE A 58 -28.91 12.12 -19.58
C ILE A 58 -27.45 11.67 -19.35
N MET A 59 -26.55 12.62 -19.11
CA MET A 59 -25.16 12.31 -18.78
C MET A 59 -25.03 11.49 -17.48
N ALA A 60 -25.87 11.75 -16.47
CA ALA A 60 -25.88 10.98 -15.22
C ALA A 60 -26.34 9.53 -15.46
N VAL A 61 -27.39 9.31 -16.26
CA VAL A 61 -27.88 7.96 -16.60
C VAL A 61 -26.83 7.18 -17.41
N ARG A 62 -26.16 7.82 -18.38
CA ARG A 62 -25.06 7.18 -19.12
C ARG A 62 -23.91 6.78 -18.20
N ALA A 63 -23.51 7.64 -17.27
CA ALA A 63 -22.48 7.32 -16.29
C ALA A 63 -22.91 6.15 -15.38
N PHE A 64 -24.16 6.14 -14.92
CA PHE A 64 -24.74 5.03 -14.15
C PHE A 64 -24.68 3.71 -14.92
N LEU A 65 -25.10 3.70 -16.19
CA LEU A 65 -25.05 2.50 -17.03
C LEU A 65 -23.61 2.00 -17.28
N GLN A 66 -22.66 2.92 -17.51
CA GLN A 66 -21.24 2.56 -17.62
C GLN A 66 -20.72 1.95 -16.31
N GLU A 67 -21.12 2.49 -15.16
CA GLU A 67 -20.75 1.92 -13.85
C GLU A 67 -21.36 0.54 -13.64
N VAL A 68 -22.63 0.34 -13.98
CA VAL A 68 -23.30 -0.97 -13.91
C VAL A 68 -22.63 -1.98 -14.85
N LYS A 69 -22.29 -1.57 -16.07
CA LYS A 69 -21.57 -2.42 -17.04
C LYS A 69 -20.19 -2.80 -16.50
N ARG A 70 -19.42 -1.82 -16.00
CA ARG A 70 -18.12 -2.06 -15.37
C ARG A 70 -18.21 -2.98 -14.16
N LYS A 71 -19.23 -2.82 -13.30
CA LYS A 71 -19.50 -3.72 -12.15
C LYS A 71 -19.83 -5.14 -12.59
N ARG A 72 -20.63 -5.32 -13.65
CA ARG A 72 -20.91 -6.64 -14.25
C ARG A 72 -19.65 -7.28 -14.83
N GLU A 73 -18.84 -6.50 -15.55
CA GLU A 73 -17.56 -6.98 -16.11
C GLU A 73 -16.56 -7.37 -15.01
N THR A 74 -16.51 -6.65 -13.88
CA THR A 74 -15.68 -7.05 -12.73
C THR A 74 -16.22 -8.28 -12.01
N ASN A 75 -17.55 -8.41 -11.87
CA ASN A 75 -18.17 -9.55 -11.18
C ASN A 75 -18.06 -10.86 -11.99
N ASN A 76 -17.96 -10.78 -13.32
CA ASN A 76 -17.79 -11.95 -14.19
C ASN A 76 -16.33 -12.38 -14.38
N ARG A 77 -15.34 -11.62 -13.88
CA ARG A 77 -13.94 -12.05 -13.91
C ARG A 77 -13.68 -12.98 -12.73
N PRO A 78 -12.96 -14.12 -12.94
CA PRO A 78 -12.52 -14.94 -11.82
C PRO A 78 -11.66 -14.10 -10.86
N LYS A 79 -11.78 -14.38 -9.56
CA LYS A 79 -10.96 -13.72 -8.54
C LYS A 79 -9.48 -13.94 -8.84
N MET A 80 -8.67 -12.89 -8.67
CA MET A 80 -7.23 -13.05 -8.72
C MET A 80 -6.77 -13.72 -7.42
N LYS A 81 -6.04 -14.83 -7.55
CA LYS A 81 -5.59 -15.64 -6.42
C LYS A 81 -4.21 -15.19 -5.95
N ILE A 82 -4.14 -14.86 -4.67
CA ILE A 82 -2.93 -14.37 -4.00
C ILE A 82 -2.55 -15.35 -2.91
N LEU A 83 -1.40 -16.00 -3.06
CA LEU A 83 -0.84 -16.91 -2.07
C LEU A 83 0.05 -16.14 -1.09
N ILE A 84 -0.19 -16.29 0.21
CA ILE A 84 0.59 -15.60 1.24
C ILE A 84 1.46 -16.63 1.95
N LEU A 85 2.77 -16.55 1.71
CA LEU A 85 3.78 -17.40 2.35
C LEU A 85 4.60 -16.64 3.40
N SER A 86 4.33 -15.34 3.58
CA SER A 86 5.01 -14.50 4.56
C SER A 86 4.66 -14.90 5.99
N LYS A 87 5.70 -15.22 6.77
CA LYS A 87 5.61 -15.55 8.20
C LYS A 87 5.80 -14.34 9.13
N MET A 88 5.80 -13.12 8.59
CA MET A 88 6.10 -11.90 9.36
C MET A 88 5.04 -11.58 10.41
N VAL A 89 3.78 -11.95 10.16
CA VAL A 89 2.68 -11.83 11.12
C VAL A 89 1.86 -13.12 11.10
N LYS A 90 1.03 -13.31 12.12
CA LYS A 90 0.17 -14.49 12.23
C LYS A 90 -0.82 -14.55 11.05
N PRO A 91 -1.14 -15.75 10.52
CA PRO A 91 -2.11 -15.94 9.42
C PRO A 91 -3.43 -15.17 9.61
N GLN A 92 -3.98 -15.18 10.82
CA GLN A 92 -5.26 -14.53 11.14
C GLN A 92 -5.19 -13.01 10.97
N VAL A 93 -4.03 -12.41 11.20
CA VAL A 93 -3.82 -10.96 10.99
C VAL A 93 -3.80 -10.65 9.50
N TRP A 94 -3.10 -11.46 8.70
CA TRP A 94 -3.10 -11.31 7.25
C TRP A 94 -4.50 -11.45 6.68
N GLU A 95 -5.23 -12.50 7.06
CA GLU A 95 -6.58 -12.76 6.59
C GLU A 95 -7.51 -11.58 6.86
N LYS A 96 -7.54 -11.12 8.12
CA LYS A 96 -8.37 -9.99 8.54
C LYS A 96 -8.01 -8.72 7.74
N THR A 97 -6.75 -8.31 7.79
CA THR A 97 -6.32 -7.04 7.17
C THR A 97 -6.50 -7.04 5.66
N PHE A 98 -6.20 -8.15 4.99
CA PHE A 98 -6.36 -8.22 3.54
C PHE A 98 -7.82 -8.28 3.11
N ASN A 99 -8.68 -8.99 3.83
CA ASN A 99 -10.12 -9.01 3.53
C ASN A 99 -10.74 -7.62 3.73
N GLU A 100 -10.40 -6.91 4.82
CA GLU A 100 -10.82 -5.53 5.05
C GLU A 100 -10.36 -4.58 3.93
N LEU A 101 -9.10 -4.72 3.48
CA LEU A 101 -8.56 -3.92 2.36
C LEU A 101 -9.25 -4.24 1.03
N ASN A 102 -9.51 -5.53 0.76
CA ASN A 102 -10.18 -6.01 -0.44
C ASN A 102 -11.60 -5.44 -0.54
N GLU A 103 -12.34 -5.45 0.58
CA GLU A 103 -13.67 -4.86 0.67
C GLU A 103 -13.63 -3.34 0.51
N LYS A 104 -12.77 -2.66 1.27
CA LYS A 104 -12.65 -1.19 1.25
C LYS A 104 -12.25 -0.66 -0.13
N ALA A 105 -11.31 -1.34 -0.79
CA ALA A 105 -10.85 -0.99 -2.12
C ALA A 105 -11.73 -1.55 -3.26
N LYS A 106 -12.75 -2.36 -2.93
CA LYS A 106 -13.66 -3.02 -3.87
C LYS A 106 -12.89 -3.82 -4.94
N LEU A 107 -11.89 -4.57 -4.48
CA LEU A 107 -11.06 -5.43 -5.32
C LEU A 107 -11.69 -6.83 -5.40
N ASN A 108 -11.34 -7.58 -6.46
CA ASN A 108 -11.82 -8.95 -6.69
C ASN A 108 -10.68 -9.95 -6.46
N LEU A 109 -10.15 -9.95 -5.24
CA LEU A 109 -9.01 -10.80 -4.83
C LEU A 109 -9.48 -11.96 -3.95
N GLU A 110 -8.76 -13.07 -4.04
CA GLU A 110 -8.87 -14.24 -3.15
C GLU A 110 -7.51 -14.45 -2.49
N PHE A 111 -7.47 -14.42 -1.16
CA PHE A 111 -6.25 -14.64 -0.39
C PHE A 111 -6.21 -16.09 0.09
N ILE A 112 -5.13 -16.78 -0.24
CA ILE A 112 -4.87 -18.16 0.17
C ILE A 112 -3.73 -18.12 1.18
N ILE A 113 -4.02 -18.54 2.41
CA ILE A 113 -3.03 -18.62 3.50
C ILE A 113 -2.96 -20.07 3.93
N PRO A 114 -1.98 -20.85 3.43
CA PRO A 114 -1.86 -22.25 3.79
C PRO A 114 -1.51 -22.38 5.28
N GLU A 115 -2.08 -23.39 5.94
CA GLU A 115 -1.68 -23.73 7.30
C GLU A 115 -0.19 -24.11 7.34
N ILE A 116 0.48 -23.66 8.40
CA ILE A 116 1.94 -23.60 8.51
C ILE A 116 2.52 -25.03 8.51
N ASN A 117 2.95 -25.52 7.35
CA ASN A 117 4.07 -26.47 7.09
C ASN A 117 3.85 -27.51 5.98
N GLU A 118 2.71 -27.54 5.29
CA GLU A 118 2.54 -28.51 4.20
C GLU A 118 3.12 -27.98 2.88
N LYS A 119 4.37 -28.35 2.59
CA LYS A 119 4.96 -28.17 1.25
C LYS A 119 4.05 -28.70 0.14
N GLU A 120 3.29 -29.76 0.42
CA GLU A 120 2.30 -30.31 -0.49
C GLU A 120 1.12 -29.36 -0.74
N THR A 121 0.62 -28.71 0.32
CA THR A 121 -0.48 -27.75 0.21
C THR A 121 -0.06 -26.49 -0.53
N ILE A 122 1.18 -26.02 -0.34
CA ILE A 122 1.74 -24.94 -1.17
C ILE A 122 1.75 -25.35 -2.65
N LYS A 123 2.28 -26.53 -2.98
CA LYS A 123 2.35 -27.04 -4.37
C LYS A 123 0.98 -27.15 -5.04
N LYS A 124 -0.07 -27.53 -4.30
CA LYS A 124 -1.45 -27.59 -4.81
C LYS A 124 -1.91 -26.23 -5.36
N HIS A 125 -1.56 -25.14 -4.68
CA HIS A 125 -2.00 -23.79 -5.07
C HIS A 125 -1.13 -23.13 -6.15
N LEU A 126 0.14 -23.51 -6.29
CA LEU A 126 1.07 -22.87 -7.24
C LEU A 126 0.56 -22.84 -8.70
N LYS A 127 -0.24 -23.82 -9.11
CA LYS A 127 -0.77 -23.92 -10.48
C LYS A 127 -1.79 -22.82 -10.83
N GLU A 128 -2.45 -22.26 -9.83
CA GLU A 128 -3.60 -21.38 -10.02
C GLU A 128 -3.39 -19.94 -9.55
N VAL A 129 -2.31 -19.67 -8.83
CA VAL A 129 -2.04 -18.36 -8.24
C VAL A 129 -1.42 -17.41 -9.26
N GLU A 130 -1.86 -16.15 -9.24
CA GLU A 130 -1.26 -15.08 -10.04
C GLU A 130 -0.24 -14.26 -9.25
N VAL A 131 -0.35 -14.22 -7.93
CA VAL A 131 0.54 -13.44 -7.05
C VAL A 131 0.97 -14.31 -5.87
N VAL A 132 2.24 -14.19 -5.48
CA VAL A 132 2.72 -14.72 -4.21
C VAL A 132 3.33 -13.62 -3.36
N ILE A 133 3.03 -13.60 -2.06
CA ILE A 133 3.64 -12.69 -1.08
C ILE A 133 4.59 -13.48 -0.18
N GLY A 134 5.89 -13.24 -0.33
CA GLY A 134 6.97 -13.92 0.39
C GLY A 134 7.28 -15.32 -0.15
N GLY A 135 7.89 -16.14 0.72
CA GLY A 135 8.33 -17.49 0.36
C GLY A 135 9.67 -17.54 -0.36
N THR A 136 10.16 -18.76 -0.55
CA THR A 136 11.36 -19.11 -1.31
C THR A 136 10.99 -20.26 -2.21
N PHE A 137 11.44 -20.23 -3.45
CA PHE A 137 11.02 -21.19 -4.48
C PHE A 137 12.22 -21.98 -4.97
N SER A 138 12.01 -23.28 -5.19
CA SER A 138 12.90 -24.10 -6.00
C SER A 138 12.53 -24.01 -7.48
N LYS A 139 13.43 -24.48 -8.36
CA LYS A 139 13.14 -24.60 -9.79
C LYS A 139 11.85 -25.40 -10.06
N GLY A 140 11.65 -26.52 -9.34
CA GLY A 140 10.45 -27.36 -9.48
C GLY A 140 9.17 -26.71 -8.97
N ASP A 141 9.26 -25.75 -8.04
CA ASP A 141 8.09 -24.95 -7.64
C ASP A 141 7.70 -23.99 -8.77
N LEU A 142 8.68 -23.33 -9.39
CA LEU A 142 8.45 -22.40 -10.51
C LEU A 142 7.96 -23.11 -11.80
N GLU A 143 8.31 -24.38 -12.01
CA GLU A 143 7.75 -25.16 -13.12
C GLU A 143 6.24 -25.39 -12.99
N GLN A 144 5.71 -25.37 -11.76
CA GLN A 144 4.29 -25.54 -11.50
C GLN A 144 3.51 -24.24 -11.61
N THR A 145 4.16 -23.08 -11.60
CA THR A 145 3.51 -21.76 -11.58
C THR A 145 3.10 -21.28 -12.97
N LYS A 146 1.98 -21.82 -13.49
CA LYS A 146 1.49 -21.51 -14.85
C LYS A 146 0.88 -20.11 -15.02
N LYS A 147 0.35 -19.54 -13.94
CA LYS A 147 -0.36 -18.24 -13.97
C LYS A 147 0.36 -17.13 -13.21
N LEU A 148 1.49 -17.43 -12.59
CA LEU A 148 2.20 -16.49 -11.74
C LEU A 148 2.68 -15.30 -12.55
N LYS A 149 2.39 -14.10 -12.04
CA LYS A 149 2.75 -12.81 -12.63
C LYS A 149 3.57 -11.95 -11.69
N LEU A 150 3.44 -12.15 -10.38
CA LEU A 150 4.11 -11.32 -9.39
C LEU A 150 4.56 -12.13 -8.17
N ILE A 151 5.82 -11.94 -7.79
CA ILE A 151 6.37 -12.33 -6.49
C ILE A 151 6.65 -11.03 -5.72
N GLN A 152 5.89 -10.82 -4.65
CA GLN A 152 6.05 -9.69 -3.75
C GLN A 152 6.82 -10.11 -2.51
N ILE A 153 8.05 -9.62 -2.38
CA ILE A 153 8.89 -9.82 -1.21
C ILE A 153 8.51 -8.76 -0.17
N PRO A 154 8.06 -9.14 1.04
CA PRO A 154 7.52 -8.21 2.02
C PRO A 154 8.60 -7.48 2.84
N PHE A 155 9.85 -7.46 2.37
CA PHE A 155 11.00 -6.84 3.04
C PHE A 155 11.97 -6.25 2.01
N ALA A 156 12.88 -5.39 2.47
CA ALA A 156 13.80 -4.67 1.59
C ALA A 156 14.99 -5.51 1.11
N GLY A 157 15.59 -6.32 2.00
CA GLY A 157 16.81 -7.08 1.71
C GLY A 157 16.52 -8.31 0.87
N VAL A 158 17.13 -8.41 -0.30
CA VAL A 158 16.89 -9.51 -1.26
C VAL A 158 18.14 -10.35 -1.51
N ASP A 159 19.21 -10.13 -0.74
CA ASP A 159 20.55 -10.71 -0.95
C ASP A 159 20.56 -12.25 -0.85
N LYS A 160 19.57 -12.83 -0.18
CA LYS A 160 19.42 -14.29 -0.01
C LYS A 160 18.57 -14.95 -1.09
N LEU A 161 18.03 -14.19 -2.04
CA LEU A 161 17.24 -14.73 -3.13
C LEU A 161 18.15 -15.11 -4.29
N ASP A 162 18.00 -16.35 -4.74
CA ASP A 162 18.65 -16.83 -5.95
C ASP A 162 17.88 -16.29 -7.17
N PHE A 163 18.30 -15.12 -7.65
CA PHE A 163 17.69 -14.48 -8.83
C PHE A 163 17.93 -15.27 -10.12
N ASP A 164 18.91 -16.18 -10.16
CA ASP A 164 19.21 -16.98 -11.34
C ASP A 164 18.07 -17.96 -11.64
N LEU A 165 17.35 -18.42 -10.62
CA LEU A 165 16.15 -19.26 -10.77
C LEU A 165 15.04 -18.60 -11.61
N TYR A 166 15.05 -17.26 -11.72
CA TYR A 166 13.99 -16.50 -12.37
C TYR A 166 14.43 -15.89 -13.71
N LYS A 167 15.72 -15.93 -14.06
CA LYS A 167 16.27 -15.28 -15.26
C LYS A 167 15.57 -15.73 -16.55
N ASP A 168 15.25 -17.01 -16.65
CA ASP A 168 14.63 -17.60 -17.85
C ASP A 168 13.09 -17.49 -17.85
N ARG A 169 12.49 -16.84 -16.84
CA ARG A 169 11.04 -16.74 -16.69
C ARG A 169 10.53 -15.41 -17.21
N GLN A 170 9.96 -15.43 -18.40
CA GLN A 170 9.26 -14.28 -18.95
C GLN A 170 7.93 -14.04 -18.24
N GLY A 171 7.60 -12.77 -17.98
CA GLY A 171 6.29 -12.36 -17.47
C GLY A 171 6.08 -12.45 -15.96
N ILE A 172 7.09 -12.86 -15.19
CA ILE A 172 7.07 -12.82 -13.72
C ILE A 172 7.82 -11.59 -13.23
N TYR A 173 7.11 -10.69 -12.55
CA TYR A 173 7.72 -9.56 -11.85
C TYR A 173 8.12 -9.98 -10.45
N ILE A 174 9.29 -9.51 -9.99
CA ILE A 174 9.75 -9.67 -8.62
C ILE A 174 9.93 -8.29 -8.02
N CYS A 175 9.16 -8.00 -6.97
CA CYS A 175 9.15 -6.70 -6.31
C CYS A 175 9.47 -6.87 -4.83
N ASN A 176 10.18 -5.91 -4.24
CA ASN A 176 10.41 -5.83 -2.80
C ASN A 176 9.76 -4.55 -2.23
N ILE A 177 9.82 -4.36 -0.90
CA ILE A 177 9.21 -3.20 -0.24
C ILE A 177 10.27 -2.42 0.55
N HIS A 178 10.25 -1.09 0.41
CA HIS A 178 11.14 -0.15 1.09
C HIS A 178 10.38 0.82 2.03
N ALA A 179 9.58 0.28 2.96
CA ALA A 179 8.68 1.08 3.81
C ALA A 179 9.16 1.26 5.26
N ASN A 180 10.27 0.66 5.67
CA ASN A 180 10.70 0.60 7.08
C ASN A 180 11.79 1.61 7.47
N ARG A 181 12.11 2.60 6.61
CA ARG A 181 13.24 3.51 6.84
C ARG A 181 13.17 4.26 8.18
N ASN A 182 12.00 4.78 8.53
CA ASN A 182 11.80 5.57 9.75
C ASN A 182 11.87 4.66 10.98
N ALA A 183 11.16 3.54 10.97
CA ALA A 183 11.18 2.57 12.07
C ALA A 183 12.60 2.05 12.38
N VAL A 184 13.41 1.77 11.35
CA VAL A 184 14.80 1.34 11.56
C VAL A 184 15.67 2.49 12.11
N ALA A 185 15.49 3.71 11.62
CA ALA A 185 16.24 4.87 12.11
C ALA A 185 15.88 5.21 13.57
N GLU A 186 14.59 5.19 13.91
CA GLU A 186 14.11 5.32 15.29
C GLU A 186 14.71 4.25 16.19
N HIS A 187 14.72 2.99 15.74
CA HIS A 187 15.32 1.90 16.51
C HIS A 187 16.83 2.09 16.73
N ALA A 188 17.57 2.56 15.71
CA ALA A 188 18.98 2.88 15.86
C ALA A 188 19.21 3.94 16.95
N PHE A 189 18.40 5.00 16.98
CA PHE A 189 18.49 6.02 18.03
C PHE A 189 18.02 5.53 19.40
N ALA A 190 17.02 4.65 19.46
CA ALA A 190 16.63 4.00 20.70
C ALA A 190 17.80 3.24 21.33
N LEU A 191 18.59 2.53 20.52
CA LEU A 191 19.80 1.83 20.99
C LEU A 191 20.90 2.81 21.42
N ILE A 192 21.16 3.87 20.64
CA ILE A 192 22.13 4.92 21.01
C ILE A 192 21.75 5.56 22.35
N LEU A 193 20.48 5.90 22.56
CA LEU A 193 20.00 6.50 23.81
C LEU A 193 20.04 5.50 24.97
N ALA A 194 19.66 4.25 24.73
CA ALA A 194 19.72 3.20 25.75
C ALA A 194 21.15 3.04 26.31
N LEU A 195 22.15 3.06 25.42
CA LEU A 195 23.57 3.02 25.79
C LEU A 195 24.02 4.32 26.45
N THR A 196 23.85 5.46 25.79
CA THR A 196 24.39 6.74 26.29
C THR A 196 23.73 7.22 27.57
N LYS A 197 22.51 6.78 27.88
CA LYS A 197 21.79 7.12 29.11
C LYS A 197 21.79 6.01 30.15
N ASN A 198 22.51 4.91 29.91
CA ASN A 198 22.59 3.75 30.80
C ASN A 198 21.20 3.20 31.19
N ILE A 199 20.21 3.31 30.31
CA ILE A 199 18.78 3.05 30.63
C ILE A 199 18.59 1.62 31.11
N VAL A 200 19.12 0.65 30.36
CA VAL A 200 18.94 -0.79 30.65
C VAL A 200 19.62 -1.19 31.95
N THR A 201 20.82 -0.67 32.21
CA THR A 201 21.57 -0.95 33.44
C THR A 201 20.87 -0.34 34.65
N ASN A 202 20.45 0.92 34.55
CA ASN A 202 19.80 1.64 35.64
C ASN A 202 18.41 1.06 35.97
N ASP A 203 17.62 0.66 34.96
CA ASP A 203 16.33 -0.03 35.16
C ASP A 203 16.54 -1.36 35.92
N ARG A 204 17.54 -2.16 35.52
CA ARG A 204 17.86 -3.42 36.19
C ARG A 204 18.26 -3.22 37.65
N ASP A 205 19.12 -2.26 37.92
CA ASP A 205 19.58 -1.97 39.28
C ASP A 205 18.43 -1.48 40.17
N LEU A 206 17.56 -0.64 39.62
CA LEU A 206 16.39 -0.16 40.35
C LEU A 206 15.42 -1.29 40.72
N ARG A 207 15.18 -2.25 39.82
CA ARG A 207 14.37 -3.45 40.13
C ARG A 207 14.94 -4.31 41.25
N LEU A 208 16.25 -4.20 41.51
CA LEU A 208 16.94 -4.87 42.62
C LEU A 208 17.02 -4.00 43.88
N GLY A 209 16.29 -2.88 43.93
CA GLY A 209 16.30 -1.94 45.06
C GLY A 209 17.54 -1.04 45.12
N ARG A 210 18.37 -1.01 44.08
CA ARG A 210 19.58 -0.19 44.02
C ARG A 210 19.30 1.11 43.28
N TRP A 211 19.05 2.18 44.03
CA TRP A 211 18.96 3.54 43.48
C TRP A 211 20.29 4.27 43.62
N HIS A 212 20.87 4.64 42.48
CA HIS A 212 22.19 5.25 42.40
C HIS A 212 22.20 6.76 42.69
N GLY A 213 21.06 7.45 42.59
CA GLY A 213 20.97 8.90 42.81
C GLY A 213 21.96 9.68 41.95
N PHE A 214 22.79 10.51 42.61
CA PHE A 214 23.88 11.24 41.96
C PHE A 214 25.15 10.40 41.72
N SER A 215 25.25 9.23 42.36
CA SER A 215 26.41 8.35 42.29
C SER A 215 26.25 7.30 41.20
N THR A 216 26.57 7.64 39.95
CA THR A 216 26.51 6.69 38.83
C THR A 216 27.82 5.91 38.69
N LYS A 217 27.75 4.58 38.45
CA LYS A 217 28.94 3.79 38.08
C LYS A 217 29.61 4.30 36.81
N GLU A 218 28.80 4.69 35.83
CA GLU A 218 29.26 5.34 34.60
C GLU A 218 28.41 6.58 34.32
N PRO A 219 29.03 7.72 33.98
CA PRO A 219 28.31 8.93 33.66
C PRO A 219 27.53 8.77 32.35
N THR A 220 26.32 9.35 32.30
CA THR A 220 25.57 9.41 31.05
C THR A 220 26.27 10.34 30.05
N ILE A 221 26.16 10.03 28.77
CA ILE A 221 26.76 10.78 27.68
C ILE A 221 25.69 11.67 27.03
N GLN A 222 25.98 12.97 26.90
CA GLN A 222 25.17 13.88 26.08
C GLN A 222 25.56 13.71 24.59
N LEU A 223 24.54 13.66 23.72
CA LEU A 223 24.74 13.48 22.27
C LEU A 223 25.11 14.79 21.56
N GLN A 224 24.66 15.94 22.05
CA GLN A 224 24.96 17.24 21.45
C GLN A 224 26.48 17.45 21.33
N GLY A 225 26.93 17.85 20.14
CA GLY A 225 28.34 18.06 19.83
C GLY A 225 29.16 16.78 19.58
N LYS A 226 28.61 15.58 19.84
CA LYS A 226 29.28 14.30 19.55
C LYS A 226 29.26 13.98 18.06
N SER A 227 30.21 13.18 17.61
CA SER A 227 30.28 12.70 16.23
C SER A 227 29.38 11.49 16.02
N LEU A 228 28.55 11.52 14.97
CA LEU A 228 27.76 10.38 14.49
C LEU A 228 28.35 9.89 13.16
N GLY A 229 28.91 8.68 13.14
CA GLY A 229 29.40 8.03 11.93
C GLY A 229 28.35 7.10 11.31
N ILE A 230 28.08 7.25 10.02
CA ILE A 230 27.09 6.46 9.28
C ILE A 230 27.79 5.72 8.13
N ILE A 231 27.77 4.39 8.16
CA ILE A 231 28.28 3.56 7.06
C ILE A 231 27.11 3.17 6.18
N GLY A 232 27.02 3.76 4.99
CA GLY A 232 25.93 3.55 4.04
C GLY A 232 24.87 4.64 4.08
N LEU A 233 25.04 5.68 3.26
CA LEU A 233 24.07 6.78 3.12
C LEU A 233 22.93 6.44 2.14
N GLY A 234 22.19 5.38 2.43
CA GLY A 234 20.96 4.99 1.75
C GLY A 234 19.71 5.65 2.36
N SER A 235 18.52 5.12 2.09
CA SER A 235 17.26 5.67 2.62
C SER A 235 17.21 5.70 4.15
N ILE A 236 17.71 4.66 4.82
CA ILE A 236 17.80 4.58 6.29
C ILE A 236 18.91 5.51 6.82
N GLY A 237 20.10 5.46 6.21
CA GLY A 237 21.23 6.30 6.61
C GLY A 237 20.91 7.79 6.56
N TRP A 238 20.14 8.22 5.55
CA TRP A 238 19.63 9.59 5.46
C TRP A 238 18.70 9.96 6.61
N GLU A 239 17.84 9.05 7.04
CA GLU A 239 16.93 9.32 8.17
C GLU A 239 17.70 9.41 9.50
N ILE A 240 18.68 8.52 9.69
CA ILE A 240 19.60 8.57 10.83
C ILE A 240 20.39 9.89 10.86
N ALA A 241 20.89 10.33 9.70
CA ALA A 241 21.62 11.58 9.57
C ALA A 241 20.77 12.78 10.00
N LYS A 242 19.50 12.82 9.58
CA LYS A 242 18.55 13.87 9.96
C LYS A 242 18.32 13.91 11.46
N ILE A 243 18.00 12.78 12.09
CA ILE A 243 17.77 12.71 13.53
C ILE A 243 19.04 13.14 14.30
N GLY A 244 20.22 12.68 13.87
CA GLY A 244 21.50 13.08 14.47
C GLY A 244 21.76 14.59 14.37
N HIS A 245 21.47 15.18 13.21
CA HIS A 245 21.60 16.62 13.02
C HIS A 245 20.66 17.41 13.94
N THR A 246 19.39 17.00 14.04
CA THR A 246 18.40 17.61 14.95
C THR A 246 18.82 17.52 16.42
N LEU A 247 19.50 16.45 16.82
CA LEU A 247 20.06 16.31 18.17
C LEU A 247 21.37 17.09 18.39
N GLY A 248 21.81 17.88 17.40
CA GLY A 248 23.02 18.70 17.47
C GLY A 248 24.32 17.90 17.36
N MET A 249 24.28 16.71 16.74
CA MET A 249 25.47 15.89 16.50
C MET A 249 26.24 16.36 15.24
N LYS A 250 27.55 16.10 15.21
CA LYS A 250 28.39 16.24 14.01
C LYS A 250 28.27 14.97 13.17
N VAL A 251 27.53 15.02 12.07
CA VAL A 251 27.22 13.84 11.26
C VAL A 251 28.25 13.63 10.16
N PHE A 252 28.82 12.43 10.09
CA PHE A 252 29.73 11.97 9.05
C PHE A 252 29.13 10.73 8.40
N ALA A 253 29.16 10.65 7.08
CA ALA A 253 28.61 9.51 6.36
C ALA A 253 29.55 9.01 5.27
N LEU A 254 29.60 7.69 5.10
CA LEU A 254 30.34 6.99 4.05
C LEU A 254 29.34 6.40 3.04
N LYS A 255 29.58 6.66 1.76
CA LYS A 255 28.81 6.10 0.64
C LYS A 255 29.77 5.69 -0.47
N ARG A 256 29.53 4.52 -1.10
CA ARG A 256 30.40 3.98 -2.16
C ARG A 256 30.54 4.93 -3.36
N LYS A 257 29.43 5.52 -3.79
CA LYS A 257 29.38 6.52 -4.85
C LYS A 257 28.58 7.71 -4.34
N ILE A 258 29.21 8.86 -4.24
CA ILE A 258 28.58 10.13 -3.88
C ILE A 258 28.02 10.74 -5.16
N GLU A 259 26.77 11.18 -5.12
CA GLU A 259 26.11 11.91 -6.20
C GLU A 259 25.86 13.36 -5.76
N GLU A 260 25.71 14.30 -6.69
CA GLU A 260 25.47 15.72 -6.36
C GLU A 260 24.27 15.91 -5.43
N LYS A 261 23.18 15.15 -5.65
CA LYS A 261 21.98 15.16 -4.81
C LYS A 261 22.23 14.75 -3.34
N ASP A 262 23.35 14.08 -3.05
CA ASP A 262 23.73 13.72 -1.69
C ASP A 262 24.47 14.87 -0.97
N LEU A 263 25.04 15.81 -1.73
CA LEU A 263 25.76 16.98 -1.24
C LEU A 263 24.85 18.20 -1.05
N GLU A 264 23.70 18.19 -1.73
CA GLU A 264 22.64 19.17 -1.50
C GLU A 264 22.17 19.08 -0.04
N LYS A 265 22.22 20.21 0.67
CA LYS A 265 21.62 20.33 2.00
C LYS A 265 20.12 20.04 1.89
N LYS A 266 19.72 18.82 2.22
CA LYS A 266 18.34 18.52 2.56
C LYS A 266 18.11 19.04 3.96
N ASN A 267 17.68 20.30 4.03
CA ASN A 267 17.16 20.93 5.24
C ASN A 267 16.20 20.00 5.97
#